data_AF-A0A962YYL0-F1
#
_entry.id   AF-A0A962YYL0-F1
#
_cell.length_a   1.000
_cell.length_b   1.000
_cell.length_c   1.000
_cell.angle_alpha   90.00
_cell.angle_beta   90.00
_cell.angle_gamma   90.00
#
_symmetry.space_group_name_H-M   'P 1'
#
loop_
_entity.id
_entity.type
_entity.pdbx_description
1 polymer ?
#
loop_
_entity_poly.entity_id
_entity_poly.type
_entity_poly.pdbx_seq_one_letter_code
_entity_poly.pdbx_strand_id
1 'polypeptide(L)'
;MPRETMEFDVVIVGAGPSGLSCAIKLAQLAQEKNTNLDICVLEKAAMIGGHSVSGAVIETRALDELLPDWRELKAPVSCEAKQDKFILLSKKHHLRLPTPPQMHNKGNYIISLGMLCSWLGEQAEALGVQVFPGFAGAELLYEGDTVVGVSTGDMGVDKDGKATDRFTEGVDIRAKQVILAEGCHGSLTKQLIIRLELRDPNKPQTYAIGVKELWQVPEEQHQQGLIMHTAGWPLDHATFGGSFLYHWDQNRIEVGFVVGLDYTNPYMDPFQELQRLKTHPYIRPFFENGKRLLYGARALIEGGFQALPKLTFKGGMLIGDAAGFLNAPKIKGNHNAMKTGMLAAETVMANLE
;
A
#
# COMPACT_ATOMS: atom_id res chain seq x y z
N MET A 1 -25.18 24.53 1.85
CA MET A 1 -26.06 24.24 3.01
C MET A 1 -25.17 23.58 4.06
N PRO A 2 -25.59 23.28 5.30
CA PRO A 2 -24.73 22.44 6.13
C PRO A 2 -24.57 21.07 5.47
N ARG A 3 -23.32 20.61 5.30
CA ARG A 3 -23.02 19.26 4.81
C ARG A 3 -23.70 18.24 5.72
N GLU A 4 -24.18 17.15 5.14
CA GLU A 4 -24.66 16.02 5.93
C GLU A 4 -23.53 15.51 6.83
N THR A 5 -23.83 15.24 8.10
CA THR A 5 -22.84 14.81 9.09
C THR A 5 -23.18 13.43 9.61
N MET A 6 -22.20 12.54 9.60
CA MET A 6 -22.26 11.23 10.24
C MET A 6 -21.24 11.20 11.39
N GLU A 7 -21.61 10.56 12.50
CA GLU A 7 -20.75 10.42 13.67
C GLU A 7 -20.32 8.96 13.86
N PHE A 8 -19.05 8.78 14.18
CA PHE A 8 -18.42 7.49 14.48
C PHE A 8 -17.50 7.63 15.69
N ASP A 9 -17.12 6.52 16.31
CA ASP A 9 -16.05 6.55 17.31
C ASP A 9 -14.68 6.67 16.63
N VAL A 10 -14.49 5.94 15.52
CA VAL A 10 -13.24 5.90 14.77
C VAL A 10 -13.51 5.98 13.27
N VAL A 11 -12.82 6.88 12.57
CA VAL A 11 -12.75 6.91 11.11
C VAL A 11 -11.34 6.60 10.64
N ILE A 12 -11.23 5.68 9.68
CA ILE A 12 -9.97 5.24 9.08
C ILE A 12 -9.99 5.64 7.60
N VAL A 13 -9.00 6.42 7.16
CA VAL A 13 -8.91 6.89 5.77
C VAL A 13 -7.94 6.01 5.00
N GLY A 14 -8.47 5.15 4.14
CA GLY A 14 -7.75 4.23 3.27
C GLY A 14 -7.94 2.77 3.68
N ALA A 15 -8.50 1.95 2.78
CA ALA A 15 -8.69 0.51 2.96
C ALA A 15 -7.50 -0.29 2.40
N GLY A 16 -6.29 0.19 2.66
CA GLY A 16 -5.06 -0.57 2.44
C GLY A 16 -4.83 -1.60 3.56
N PRO A 17 -3.72 -2.36 3.51
CA PRO A 17 -3.43 -3.38 4.52
C PRO A 17 -3.33 -2.80 5.95
N SER A 18 -2.84 -1.58 6.13
CA SER A 18 -2.80 -0.92 7.45
C SER A 18 -4.18 -0.53 7.96
N GLY A 19 -5.00 0.10 7.12
CA GLY A 19 -6.33 0.57 7.52
C GLY A 19 -7.27 -0.57 7.85
N LEU A 20 -7.31 -1.61 6.99
CA LEU A 20 -8.14 -2.78 7.23
C LEU A 20 -7.67 -3.58 8.45
N SER A 21 -6.36 -3.72 8.68
CA SER A 21 -5.86 -4.37 9.89
C SER A 21 -6.23 -3.59 11.16
N CYS A 22 -6.21 -2.26 11.10
CA CYS A 22 -6.64 -1.41 12.20
C CYS A 22 -8.13 -1.61 12.50
N ALA A 23 -8.97 -1.59 11.47
CA ALA A 23 -10.41 -1.78 11.60
C ALA A 23 -10.78 -3.15 12.19
N ILE A 24 -10.19 -4.23 11.64
CA ILE A 24 -10.38 -5.60 12.12
C ILE A 24 -9.96 -5.72 13.58
N LYS A 25 -8.77 -5.23 13.93
CA LYS A 25 -8.26 -5.35 15.30
C LYS A 25 -9.08 -4.53 16.29
N LEU A 26 -9.55 -3.35 15.90
CA LEU A 26 -10.47 -2.54 16.73
C LEU A 26 -11.77 -3.29 16.99
N ALA A 27 -12.40 -3.85 15.95
CA ALA A 27 -13.66 -4.58 16.09
C ALA A 27 -13.50 -5.84 16.96
N GLN A 28 -12.40 -6.60 16.78
CA GLN A 28 -12.06 -7.74 17.64
C GLN A 28 -11.94 -7.31 19.11
N LEU A 29 -11.18 -6.25 19.40
CA LEU A 29 -10.99 -5.76 20.77
C LEU A 29 -12.29 -5.21 21.37
N ALA A 30 -13.15 -4.57 20.58
CA ALA A 30 -14.47 -4.10 21.01
C ALA A 30 -15.35 -5.28 21.44
N GLN A 31 -15.39 -6.35 20.64
CA GLN A 31 -16.10 -7.59 20.98
C GLN A 31 -15.53 -8.26 22.24
N GLU A 32 -14.20 -8.36 22.36
CA GLU A 32 -13.54 -8.92 23.54
C GLU A 32 -13.87 -8.15 24.83
N LYS A 33 -13.96 -6.82 24.76
CA LYS A 33 -14.33 -5.96 25.89
C LYS A 33 -15.84 -5.74 26.05
N ASN A 34 -16.67 -6.36 25.21
CA ASN A 34 -18.12 -6.17 25.17
C ASN A 34 -18.52 -4.69 25.12
N THR A 35 -17.85 -3.92 24.25
CA THR A 35 -18.09 -2.50 23.99
C THR A 35 -18.56 -2.33 22.56
N ASN A 36 -19.48 -1.39 22.34
CA ASN A 36 -19.88 -1.00 20.99
C ASN A 36 -18.96 0.12 20.52
N LEU A 37 -18.34 -0.06 19.34
CA LEU A 37 -17.59 0.98 18.65
C LEU A 37 -18.12 1.11 17.22
N ASP A 38 -18.49 2.32 16.85
CA ASP A 38 -18.83 2.65 15.48
C ASP A 38 -17.55 2.96 14.70
N ILE A 39 -17.15 2.03 13.81
CA ILE A 39 -15.91 2.11 13.05
C ILE A 39 -16.24 2.31 11.56
N CYS A 40 -15.71 3.39 10.98
CA CYS A 40 -15.84 3.73 9.57
C CYS A 40 -14.51 3.59 8.84
N VAL A 41 -14.50 2.97 7.66
CA VAL A 41 -13.35 2.94 6.74
C VAL A 41 -13.74 3.60 5.43
N LEU A 42 -13.07 4.69 5.06
CA LEU A 42 -13.25 5.36 3.76
C LEU A 42 -12.21 4.86 2.75
N GLU A 43 -12.64 4.52 1.54
CA GLU A 43 -11.73 4.12 0.45
C GLU A 43 -12.09 4.82 -0.86
N LYS A 44 -11.08 5.39 -1.53
CA LYS A 44 -11.25 6.10 -2.80
C LYS A 44 -11.57 5.18 -3.97
N ALA A 45 -11.03 3.97 -3.97
CA ALA A 45 -11.27 3.00 -5.03
C ALA A 45 -12.75 2.62 -5.06
N ALA A 46 -13.31 2.47 -6.26
CA ALA A 46 -14.71 2.05 -6.45
C ALA A 46 -15.01 0.68 -5.80
N MET A 47 -13.98 -0.11 -5.55
CA MET A 47 -14.03 -1.35 -4.77
C MET A 47 -12.72 -1.51 -3.99
N ILE A 48 -12.78 -2.20 -2.85
CA ILE A 48 -11.62 -2.46 -2.00
C ILE A 48 -10.55 -3.22 -2.79
N GLY A 49 -9.29 -2.77 -2.69
CA GLY A 49 -8.17 -3.31 -3.45
C GLY A 49 -8.02 -2.77 -4.87
N GLY A 50 -8.99 -1.99 -5.40
CA GLY A 50 -8.95 -1.47 -6.77
C GLY A 50 -7.81 -0.49 -7.08
N HIS A 51 -7.25 0.15 -6.04
CA HIS A 51 -6.06 1.02 -6.16
C HIS A 51 -4.78 0.40 -5.56
N SER A 52 -4.83 -0.86 -5.12
CA SER A 52 -3.67 -1.54 -4.52
C SER A 52 -2.70 -2.02 -5.59
N VAL A 53 -1.50 -1.43 -5.61
CA VAL A 53 -0.41 -1.82 -6.53
C VAL A 53 0.83 -2.17 -5.72
N SER A 54 1.29 -3.41 -5.84
CA SER A 54 2.52 -3.91 -5.22
C SER A 54 2.97 -5.18 -5.96
N GLY A 55 4.27 -5.44 -6.03
CA GLY A 55 4.78 -6.78 -6.41
C GLY A 55 4.59 -7.82 -5.30
N ALA A 56 4.31 -7.38 -4.08
CA ALA A 56 3.84 -8.16 -2.93
C ALA A 56 4.41 -9.59 -2.76
N VAL A 57 5.65 -9.66 -2.28
CA VAL A 57 6.11 -10.82 -1.51
C VAL A 57 5.88 -10.52 -0.02
N ILE A 58 4.92 -11.21 0.61
CA ILE A 58 4.47 -10.93 1.97
C ILE A 58 5.14 -11.84 3.01
N GLU A 59 5.55 -11.24 4.13
CA GLU A 59 5.87 -11.96 5.37
C GLU A 59 4.57 -12.11 6.17
N THR A 60 4.17 -13.34 6.50
CA THR A 60 2.84 -13.60 7.06
C THR A 60 2.69 -13.21 8.52
N ARG A 61 3.78 -12.89 9.24
CA ARG A 61 3.75 -12.64 10.70
C ARG A 61 2.58 -11.75 11.16
N ALA A 62 2.37 -10.60 10.53
CA ALA A 62 1.30 -9.69 10.93
C ALA A 62 -0.10 -10.25 10.62
N LEU A 63 -0.23 -11.03 9.55
CA LEU A 63 -1.46 -11.76 9.23
C LEU A 63 -1.71 -12.90 10.22
N ASP A 64 -0.66 -13.67 10.57
CA ASP A 64 -0.71 -14.74 11.57
C ASP A 64 -1.12 -14.19 12.95
N GLU A 65 -0.68 -12.97 13.31
CA GLU A 65 -1.07 -12.30 14.56
C GLU A 65 -2.51 -11.71 14.52
N LEU A 66 -2.98 -11.22 13.36
CA LEU A 66 -4.30 -10.57 13.23
C LEU A 66 -5.45 -11.58 13.05
N LEU A 67 -5.24 -12.59 12.21
CA LEU A 67 -6.21 -13.60 11.82
C LEU A 67 -5.50 -14.96 11.79
N PRO A 68 -5.24 -15.60 12.93
CA PRO A 68 -4.43 -16.82 13.00
C PRO A 68 -4.98 -18.00 12.18
N ASP A 69 -6.28 -17.97 11.88
CA ASP A 69 -7.06 -18.93 11.10
C ASP A 69 -7.27 -18.50 9.63
N TRP A 70 -6.43 -17.57 9.12
CA TRP A 70 -6.56 -17.06 7.74
C TRP A 70 -6.54 -18.14 6.66
N ARG A 71 -5.93 -19.31 6.93
CA ARG A 71 -5.88 -20.44 5.99
C ARG A 71 -7.25 -21.11 5.87
N GLU A 72 -7.89 -21.35 7.00
CA GLU A 72 -9.25 -21.90 7.11
C GLU A 72 -10.28 -20.93 6.51
N LEU A 73 -10.06 -19.64 6.71
CA LEU A 73 -10.84 -18.54 6.13
C LEU A 73 -10.51 -18.27 4.63
N LYS A 74 -9.67 -19.11 4.02
CA LYS A 74 -9.33 -19.09 2.59
C LYS A 74 -8.75 -17.76 2.09
N ALA A 75 -7.90 -17.11 2.90
CA ALA A 75 -7.21 -15.91 2.45
C ALA A 75 -6.43 -16.19 1.15
N PRO A 76 -6.32 -15.20 0.23
CA PRO A 76 -5.69 -15.38 -1.08
C PRO A 76 -4.15 -15.37 -1.00
N VAL A 77 -3.59 -16.21 -0.13
CA VAL A 77 -2.16 -16.34 0.20
C VAL A 77 -1.73 -17.79 0.01
N SER A 78 -1.52 -18.20 -1.24
CA SER A 78 -1.32 -19.62 -1.61
C SER A 78 0.01 -19.94 -2.31
N CYS A 79 0.68 -18.95 -2.90
CA CYS A 79 1.91 -19.18 -3.66
C CYS A 79 3.15 -18.99 -2.78
N GLU A 80 3.63 -20.07 -2.16
CA GLU A 80 4.86 -20.05 -1.36
C GLU A 80 6.08 -19.69 -2.22
N ALA A 81 6.96 -18.86 -1.67
CA ALA A 81 8.27 -18.55 -2.24
C ALA A 81 9.20 -19.77 -2.16
N LYS A 82 9.71 -20.23 -3.31
CA LYS A 82 10.53 -21.44 -3.42
C LYS A 82 11.99 -21.14 -3.73
N GLN A 83 12.26 -20.10 -4.50
CA GLN A 83 13.61 -19.79 -4.96
C GLN A 83 13.83 -18.29 -5.06
N ASP A 84 14.96 -17.83 -4.51
CA ASP A 84 15.43 -16.46 -4.69
C ASP A 84 16.58 -16.39 -5.70
N LYS A 85 16.53 -15.40 -6.60
CA LYS A 85 17.62 -15.03 -7.51
C LYS A 85 17.90 -13.53 -7.41
N PHE A 86 19.16 -13.17 -7.27
CA PHE A 86 19.63 -11.79 -7.40
C PHE A 86 20.60 -11.70 -8.58
N ILE A 87 20.27 -10.87 -9.57
CA ILE A 87 20.96 -10.83 -10.85
C ILE A 87 21.48 -9.41 -11.12
N LEU A 88 22.79 -9.27 -11.33
CA LEU A 88 23.38 -8.04 -11.84
C LEU A 88 23.35 -8.06 -13.37
N LEU A 89 22.74 -7.05 -13.97
CA LEU A 89 22.60 -6.92 -15.42
C LEU A 89 23.60 -5.90 -15.98
N SER A 90 24.24 -6.27 -17.08
CA SER A 90 24.82 -5.35 -18.06
C SER A 90 23.91 -5.33 -19.29
N LYS A 91 24.24 -4.54 -20.33
CA LYS A 91 23.40 -4.45 -21.53
C LYS A 91 23.16 -5.80 -22.25
N LYS A 92 24.12 -6.73 -22.18
CA LYS A 92 24.07 -8.01 -22.92
C LYS A 92 24.28 -9.25 -22.05
N HIS A 93 24.85 -9.09 -20.87
CA HIS A 93 25.25 -10.19 -19.99
C HIS A 93 24.62 -10.01 -18.62
N HIS A 94 24.50 -11.12 -17.91
CA HIS A 94 24.00 -11.16 -16.55
C HIS A 94 24.98 -11.93 -15.66
N LEU A 95 25.04 -11.56 -14.39
CA LEU A 95 25.80 -12.27 -13.36
C LEU A 95 24.86 -12.57 -12.20
N ARG A 96 24.73 -13.84 -11.82
CA ARG A 96 24.03 -14.22 -10.59
C ARG A 96 24.93 -13.94 -9.39
N LEU A 97 24.45 -13.11 -8.47
CA LEU A 97 25.12 -12.84 -7.21
C LEU A 97 24.49 -13.67 -6.08
N PRO A 98 25.19 -13.84 -4.95
CA PRO A 98 24.55 -14.30 -3.72
C PRO A 98 23.36 -13.41 -3.37
N THR A 99 22.23 -14.01 -3.01
CA THR A 99 21.04 -13.25 -2.57
C THR A 99 21.39 -12.51 -1.27
N PRO A 100 21.15 -11.18 -1.20
CA PRO A 100 21.34 -10.43 0.04
C PRO A 100 20.51 -11.01 1.19
N PRO A 101 20.99 -11.02 2.45
CA PRO A 101 20.26 -11.60 3.57
C PRO A 101 18.83 -11.06 3.75
N GLN A 102 18.64 -9.77 3.50
CA GLN A 102 17.35 -9.07 3.60
C GLN A 102 16.34 -9.53 2.53
N MET A 103 16.82 -10.12 1.44
CA MET A 103 16.03 -10.57 0.30
C MET A 103 15.78 -12.09 0.30
N HIS A 104 16.13 -12.81 1.37
CA HIS A 104 15.68 -14.18 1.53
C HIS A 104 14.18 -14.23 1.81
N ASN A 105 13.47 -15.09 1.07
CA ASN A 105 12.01 -15.18 1.13
C ASN A 105 11.49 -16.53 1.62
N LYS A 106 12.32 -17.34 2.29
CA LYS A 106 11.85 -18.58 2.92
C LYS A 106 10.71 -18.28 3.90
N GLY A 107 9.57 -18.95 3.73
CA GLY A 107 8.37 -18.75 4.56
C GLY A 107 7.47 -17.59 4.11
N ASN A 108 7.83 -16.89 3.03
CA ASN A 108 7.02 -15.82 2.45
C ASN A 108 6.16 -16.33 1.31
N TYR A 109 5.20 -15.50 0.89
CA TYR A 109 4.28 -15.82 -0.19
C TYR A 109 4.25 -14.71 -1.24
N ILE A 110 4.12 -15.09 -2.50
CA ILE A 110 3.81 -14.17 -3.61
C ILE A 110 2.29 -14.03 -3.65
N ILE A 111 1.78 -12.79 -3.63
CA ILE A 111 0.33 -12.52 -3.55
C ILE A 111 -0.09 -11.40 -4.49
N SER A 112 -1.39 -11.30 -4.75
CA SER A 112 -2.00 -10.05 -5.20
C SER A 112 -2.41 -9.22 -3.97
N LEU A 113 -1.78 -8.06 -3.77
CA LEU A 113 -2.15 -7.16 -2.67
C LEU A 113 -3.60 -6.67 -2.78
N GLY A 114 -4.09 -6.44 -4.01
CA GLY A 114 -5.50 -6.08 -4.23
C GLY A 114 -6.46 -7.16 -3.75
N MET A 115 -6.16 -8.43 -4.04
CA MET A 115 -6.98 -9.55 -3.55
C MET A 115 -6.91 -9.69 -2.03
N LEU A 116 -5.72 -9.53 -1.42
CA LEU A 116 -5.60 -9.54 0.04
C LEU A 116 -6.40 -8.42 0.70
N CYS A 117 -6.34 -7.19 0.16
CA CYS A 117 -7.14 -6.07 0.67
C CYS A 117 -8.65 -6.32 0.50
N SER A 118 -9.09 -6.85 -0.64
CA SER A 118 -10.50 -7.23 -0.84
C SER A 118 -10.96 -8.22 0.22
N TRP A 119 -10.19 -9.28 0.45
CA TRP A 119 -10.48 -10.30 1.46
C TRP A 119 -10.47 -9.73 2.89
N LEU A 120 -9.50 -8.88 3.24
CA LEU A 120 -9.46 -8.18 4.53
C LEU A 120 -10.68 -7.25 4.69
N GLY A 121 -11.18 -6.65 3.62
CA GLY A 121 -12.43 -5.87 3.60
C GLY A 121 -13.62 -6.74 4.03
N GLU A 122 -13.77 -7.91 3.43
CA GLU A 122 -14.81 -8.88 3.80
C GLU A 122 -14.69 -9.29 5.28
N GLN A 123 -13.48 -9.50 5.80
CA GLN A 123 -13.26 -9.82 7.22
C GLN A 123 -13.65 -8.66 8.14
N ALA A 124 -13.37 -7.42 7.74
CA ALA A 124 -13.74 -6.23 8.50
C ALA A 124 -15.26 -6.05 8.54
N GLU A 125 -15.95 -6.17 7.40
CA GLU A 125 -17.41 -6.08 7.31
C GLU A 125 -18.10 -7.17 8.13
N ALA A 126 -17.57 -8.41 8.12
CA ALA A 126 -18.09 -9.50 8.94
C ALA A 126 -17.99 -9.24 10.46
N LEU A 127 -17.08 -8.34 10.88
CA LEU A 127 -16.95 -7.89 12.27
C LEU A 127 -17.78 -6.64 12.58
N GLY A 128 -18.60 -6.16 11.63
CA GLY A 128 -19.48 -5.00 11.81
C GLY A 128 -18.85 -3.65 11.45
N VAL A 129 -17.64 -3.64 10.88
CA VAL A 129 -17.02 -2.39 10.39
C VAL A 129 -17.80 -1.87 9.18
N GLN A 130 -18.07 -0.56 9.15
CA GLN A 130 -18.70 0.09 8.01
C GLN A 130 -17.63 0.51 7.00
N VAL A 131 -17.53 -0.22 5.89
CA VAL A 131 -16.53 0.01 4.83
C VAL A 131 -17.18 0.70 3.63
N PHE A 132 -16.67 1.88 3.26
CA PHE A 132 -17.23 2.73 2.21
C PHE A 132 -16.26 2.89 1.03
N PRO A 133 -16.25 1.95 0.06
CA PRO A 133 -15.53 2.15 -1.20
C PRO A 133 -16.21 3.22 -2.07
N GLY A 134 -15.41 3.92 -2.88
CA GLY A 134 -15.84 5.02 -3.73
C GLY A 134 -15.92 6.39 -3.02
N PHE A 135 -15.62 6.45 -1.72
CA PHE A 135 -15.69 7.67 -0.93
C PHE A 135 -14.29 8.15 -0.55
N ALA A 136 -13.88 9.25 -1.17
CA ALA A 136 -12.60 9.86 -0.92
C ALA A 136 -12.65 10.88 0.20
N GLY A 137 -11.78 10.72 1.21
CA GLY A 137 -11.46 11.80 2.13
C GLY A 137 -10.79 12.94 1.38
N ALA A 138 -11.45 14.09 1.35
CA ALA A 138 -11.02 15.29 0.62
C ALA A 138 -10.42 16.36 1.54
N GLU A 139 -10.92 16.47 2.77
CA GLU A 139 -10.49 17.47 3.74
C GLU A 139 -10.51 16.92 5.17
N LEU A 140 -9.57 17.35 6.02
CA LEU A 140 -9.59 17.07 7.46
C LEU A 140 -10.43 18.12 8.18
N LEU A 141 -11.30 17.69 9.09
CA LEU A 141 -12.11 18.56 9.93
C LEU A 141 -11.36 18.88 11.22
N TYR A 142 -11.38 20.15 11.66
CA TYR A 142 -10.64 20.63 12.82
C TYR A 142 -11.51 21.38 13.83
N GLU A 143 -11.23 21.17 15.11
CA GLU A 143 -11.63 22.05 16.21
C GLU A 143 -10.39 22.56 16.93
N GLY A 144 -10.01 23.80 16.62
CA GLY A 144 -8.68 24.33 16.98
C GLY A 144 -7.57 23.48 16.35
N ASP A 145 -6.75 22.85 17.18
CA ASP A 145 -5.66 21.94 16.77
C ASP A 145 -6.04 20.47 16.78
N THR A 146 -7.28 20.14 17.18
CA THR A 146 -7.76 18.75 17.25
C THR A 146 -8.40 18.39 15.92
N VAL A 147 -7.96 17.27 15.33
CA VAL A 147 -8.62 16.67 14.17
C VAL A 147 -9.86 15.94 14.66
N VAL A 148 -11.03 16.26 14.12
CA VAL A 148 -12.33 15.74 14.59
C VAL A 148 -13.10 14.98 13.52
N GLY A 149 -12.49 14.75 12.35
CA GLY A 149 -13.14 14.04 11.27
C GLY A 149 -12.51 14.27 9.91
N VAL A 150 -13.21 13.78 8.88
CA VAL A 150 -12.86 13.91 7.47
C VAL A 150 -14.10 14.20 6.66
N SER A 151 -14.02 15.14 5.72
CA SER A 151 -15.09 15.40 4.76
C SER A 151 -14.81 14.67 3.45
N THR A 152 -15.85 14.10 2.84
CA THR A 152 -15.76 13.57 1.48
C THR A 152 -15.84 14.68 0.43
N GLY A 153 -15.40 14.41 -0.80
CA GLY A 153 -15.43 15.39 -1.87
C GLY A 153 -16.84 15.66 -2.40
N ASP A 154 -17.13 16.90 -2.77
CA ASP A 154 -18.37 17.24 -3.48
C ASP A 154 -18.41 16.54 -4.84
N MET A 155 -19.61 16.14 -5.28
CA MET A 155 -19.84 15.45 -6.55
C MET A 155 -20.60 16.37 -7.51
N GLY A 156 -20.47 16.13 -8.81
CA GLY A 156 -21.16 16.95 -9.83
C GLY A 156 -20.59 18.36 -9.98
N VAL A 157 -19.27 18.52 -9.80
CA VAL A 157 -18.51 19.74 -10.08
C VAL A 157 -17.85 19.60 -11.46
N ASP A 158 -17.93 20.64 -12.29
CA ASP A 158 -17.33 20.65 -13.62
C ASP A 158 -15.82 20.97 -13.60
N LYS A 159 -15.19 20.93 -14.78
CA LYS A 159 -13.76 21.20 -14.95
C LYS A 159 -13.34 22.63 -14.56
N ASP A 160 -14.30 23.56 -14.50
CA ASP A 160 -14.08 24.97 -14.15
C ASP A 160 -14.37 25.22 -12.65
N GLY A 161 -14.67 24.15 -11.89
CA GLY A 161 -14.95 24.20 -10.46
C GLY A 161 -16.38 24.64 -10.13
N LYS A 162 -17.29 24.65 -11.10
CA LYS A 162 -18.68 25.08 -10.89
C LYS A 162 -19.60 23.89 -10.62
N ALA A 163 -20.56 24.10 -9.72
CA ALA A 163 -21.63 23.15 -9.47
C ALA A 163 -22.47 22.95 -10.74
N THR A 164 -22.69 21.70 -11.13
CA THR A 164 -23.61 21.32 -12.21
C THR A 164 -25.01 21.04 -11.66
N ASP A 165 -25.96 20.77 -12.54
CA ASP A 165 -27.32 20.34 -12.16
C ASP A 165 -27.36 19.03 -11.34
N ARG A 166 -26.24 18.29 -11.29
CA ARG A 166 -26.08 17.04 -10.53
C ARG A 166 -25.20 17.24 -9.28
N PHE A 167 -25.02 18.48 -8.84
CA PHE A 167 -24.19 18.78 -7.69
C PHE A 167 -24.77 18.16 -6.41
N THR A 168 -23.90 17.50 -5.66
CA THR A 168 -24.20 16.98 -4.33
C THR A 168 -23.04 17.35 -3.42
N GLU A 169 -23.34 17.98 -2.29
CA GLU A 169 -22.35 18.27 -1.26
C GLU A 169 -21.75 16.96 -0.71
N GLY A 170 -20.46 17.00 -0.37
CA GLY A 170 -19.80 15.93 0.35
C GLY A 170 -20.41 15.73 1.75
N VAL A 171 -20.03 14.62 2.38
CA VAL A 171 -20.48 14.22 3.70
C VAL A 171 -19.35 14.41 4.70
N ASP A 172 -19.66 15.04 5.83
CA ASP A 172 -18.75 15.17 6.95
C ASP A 172 -18.82 13.93 7.83
N ILE A 173 -17.70 13.23 7.97
CA ILE A 173 -17.55 12.08 8.85
C ILE A 173 -16.79 12.53 10.09
N ARG A 174 -17.51 12.77 11.20
CA ARG A 174 -16.93 13.16 12.47
C ARG A 174 -16.59 11.94 13.32
N ALA A 175 -15.44 11.98 13.98
CA ALA A 175 -15.02 10.90 14.85
C ALA A 175 -14.16 11.38 16.01
N LYS A 176 -14.17 10.60 17.10
CA LYS A 176 -13.27 10.82 18.25
C LYS A 176 -11.80 10.54 17.87
N GLN A 177 -11.59 9.59 16.97
CA GLN A 177 -10.26 9.21 16.47
C GLN A 177 -10.25 9.15 14.93
N VAL A 178 -9.29 9.85 14.32
CA VAL A 178 -9.03 9.85 12.88
C VAL A 178 -7.71 9.15 12.58
N ILE A 179 -7.77 8.03 11.89
CA ILE A 179 -6.61 7.21 11.54
C ILE A 179 -6.29 7.42 10.06
N LEU A 180 -5.13 8.00 9.75
CA LEU A 180 -4.70 8.19 8.36
C LEU A 180 -3.88 7.01 7.86
N ALA A 181 -4.45 6.30 6.88
CA ALA A 181 -3.92 5.09 6.27
C ALA A 181 -3.88 5.17 4.73
N GLU A 182 -3.79 6.39 4.17
CA GLU A 182 -3.80 6.68 2.72
C GLU A 182 -2.64 6.02 1.94
N GLY A 183 -1.64 5.51 2.66
CA GLY A 183 -0.43 4.91 2.11
C GLY A 183 0.59 5.96 1.64
N CYS A 184 1.46 5.55 0.71
CA CYS A 184 2.56 6.38 0.25
C CYS A 184 2.08 7.74 -0.28
N HIS A 185 2.61 8.81 0.33
CA HIS A 185 2.36 10.21 -0.02
C HIS A 185 0.86 10.58 -0.02
N GLY A 186 0.13 10.17 1.02
CA GLY A 186 -1.28 10.53 1.25
C GLY A 186 -1.53 12.03 1.24
N SER A 187 -2.62 12.45 0.61
CA SER A 187 -2.98 13.87 0.42
C SER A 187 -3.32 14.56 1.74
N LEU A 188 -4.16 13.94 2.57
CA LEU A 188 -4.54 14.50 3.87
C LEU A 188 -3.35 14.42 4.83
N THR A 189 -2.62 13.31 4.80
CA THR A 189 -1.40 13.09 5.58
C THR A 189 -0.35 14.17 5.29
N LYS A 190 -0.13 14.52 4.02
CA LYS A 190 0.79 15.60 3.63
C LYS A 190 0.37 16.94 4.23
N GLN A 191 -0.90 17.31 4.08
CA GLN A 191 -1.42 18.58 4.61
C GLN A 191 -1.31 18.63 6.14
N LEU A 192 -1.65 17.53 6.81
CA LEU A 192 -1.55 17.40 8.27
C LEU A 192 -0.11 17.54 8.78
N ILE A 193 0.83 16.82 8.16
CA ILE A 193 2.26 16.88 8.53
C ILE A 193 2.79 18.31 8.42
N ILE A 194 2.39 19.06 7.40
CA ILE A 194 2.77 20.47 7.22
C ILE A 194 2.11 21.33 8.30
N ARG A 195 0.78 21.23 8.46
CA ARG A 195 0.00 22.07 9.38
C ARG A 195 0.46 21.91 10.84
N LEU A 196 0.74 20.68 11.27
CA LEU A 196 1.10 20.36 12.65
C LEU A 196 2.61 20.14 12.84
N GLU A 197 3.43 20.45 11.82
CA GLU A 197 4.89 20.34 11.85
C GLU A 197 5.38 18.97 12.35
N LEU A 198 4.74 17.89 11.90
CA LEU A 198 4.98 16.55 12.43
C LEU A 198 6.31 15.93 11.96
N ARG A 199 7.05 16.57 11.05
CA ARG A 199 8.29 16.02 10.48
C ARG A 199 9.43 17.03 10.61
N ASP A 200 10.60 16.53 11.01
CA ASP A 200 11.86 17.26 10.99
C ASP A 200 12.21 17.63 9.52
N PRO A 201 12.33 18.91 9.16
CA PRO A 201 12.61 19.34 7.79
C PRO A 201 13.97 18.84 7.27
N ASN A 202 14.90 18.47 8.14
CA ASN A 202 16.19 17.89 7.75
C ASN A 202 16.13 16.37 7.49
N LYS A 203 14.98 15.75 7.76
CA LYS A 203 14.75 14.32 7.57
C LYS A 203 13.48 14.10 6.74
N PRO A 204 13.43 14.63 5.50
CA PRO A 204 12.29 14.42 4.63
C PRO A 204 12.15 12.94 4.28
N GLN A 205 10.92 12.54 3.97
CA GLN A 205 10.69 11.25 3.32
C GLN A 205 11.26 11.31 1.90
N THR A 206 11.96 10.25 1.51
CA THR A 206 12.35 10.00 0.12
C THR A 206 11.43 8.96 -0.49
N TYR A 207 11.35 8.93 -1.81
CA TYR A 207 10.34 8.18 -2.52
C TYR A 207 10.93 7.58 -3.79
N ALA A 208 10.48 6.39 -4.16
CA ALA A 208 10.66 5.82 -5.48
C ALA A 208 9.31 5.69 -6.20
N ILE A 209 9.34 5.52 -7.51
CA ILE A 209 8.19 5.10 -8.31
C ILE A 209 8.37 3.66 -8.76
N GLY A 210 7.36 2.83 -8.47
CA GLY A 210 7.24 1.48 -8.97
C GLY A 210 6.25 1.42 -10.13
N VAL A 211 6.67 0.90 -11.27
CA VAL A 211 5.79 0.48 -12.37
C VAL A 211 5.70 -1.04 -12.39
N LYS A 212 4.51 -1.58 -12.60
CA LYS A 212 4.22 -3.02 -12.55
C LYS A 212 3.36 -3.43 -13.74
N GLU A 213 3.63 -4.62 -14.25
CA GLU A 213 2.77 -5.33 -15.18
C GLU A 213 2.50 -6.75 -14.66
N LEU A 214 1.33 -7.30 -15.02
CA LEU A 214 0.99 -8.70 -14.83
C LEU A 214 0.95 -9.38 -16.20
N TRP A 215 1.65 -10.49 -16.35
CA TRP A 215 1.74 -11.22 -17.62
C TRP A 215 1.21 -12.64 -17.46
N GLN A 216 0.40 -13.09 -18.41
CA GLN A 216 0.11 -14.50 -18.64
C GLN A 216 1.19 -15.06 -19.58
N VAL A 217 1.85 -16.14 -19.19
CA VAL A 217 2.93 -16.74 -19.98
C VAL A 217 2.68 -18.23 -20.24
N PRO A 218 3.32 -18.82 -21.26
CA PRO A 218 3.35 -20.27 -21.45
C PRO A 218 3.91 -21.00 -20.23
N GLU A 219 3.47 -22.24 -20.00
CA GLU A 219 3.86 -23.04 -18.83
C GLU A 219 5.37 -23.28 -18.79
N GLU A 220 6.00 -23.51 -19.94
CA GLU A 220 7.43 -23.77 -20.07
C GLU A 220 8.32 -22.58 -19.69
N GLN A 221 7.75 -21.36 -19.64
CA GLN A 221 8.45 -20.13 -19.21
C GLN A 221 8.19 -19.81 -17.74
N HIS A 222 7.34 -20.58 -17.07
CA HIS A 222 6.87 -20.29 -15.72
C HIS A 222 7.47 -21.25 -14.69
N GLN A 223 7.93 -20.71 -13.55
CA GLN A 223 8.43 -21.47 -12.42
C GLN A 223 7.78 -20.95 -11.12
N GLN A 224 6.59 -21.45 -10.79
CA GLN A 224 5.80 -20.99 -9.64
C GLN A 224 6.64 -20.92 -8.34
N GLY A 225 6.58 -19.77 -7.66
CA GLY A 225 7.33 -19.50 -6.43
C GLY A 225 8.75 -18.95 -6.66
N LEU A 226 9.17 -18.74 -7.91
CA LEU A 226 10.42 -18.06 -8.21
C LEU A 226 10.30 -16.55 -7.96
N ILE A 227 11.24 -16.02 -7.19
CA ILE A 227 11.43 -14.59 -6.92
C ILE A 227 12.78 -14.18 -7.51
N MET A 228 12.75 -13.24 -8.45
CA MET A 228 13.95 -12.68 -9.05
C MET A 228 14.00 -11.17 -8.84
N HIS A 229 15.15 -10.69 -8.38
CA HIS A 229 15.48 -9.26 -8.34
C HIS A 229 16.65 -8.98 -9.27
N THR A 230 16.63 -7.83 -9.92
CA THR A 230 17.75 -7.38 -10.76
C THR A 230 18.21 -5.98 -10.42
N ALA A 231 19.50 -5.73 -10.62
CA ALA A 231 20.13 -4.42 -10.48
C ALA A 231 21.05 -4.14 -11.67
N GLY A 232 21.46 -2.88 -11.84
CA GLY A 232 22.30 -2.44 -12.95
C GLY A 232 21.45 -2.05 -14.16
N TRP A 233 21.79 -2.58 -15.34
CA TRP A 233 21.11 -2.23 -16.58
C TRP A 233 19.58 -2.45 -16.47
N PRO A 234 18.73 -1.51 -16.91
CA PRO A 234 19.04 -0.39 -17.82
C PRO A 234 19.47 0.94 -17.17
N LEU A 235 19.56 0.99 -15.84
CA LEU A 235 20.00 2.16 -15.10
C LEU A 235 21.52 2.35 -15.15
N ASP A 236 21.96 3.59 -14.93
CA ASP A 236 23.35 3.90 -14.65
C ASP A 236 23.71 3.63 -13.17
N HIS A 237 24.96 3.87 -12.79
CA HIS A 237 25.43 3.64 -11.42
C HIS A 237 25.03 4.74 -10.43
N ALA A 238 24.52 5.88 -10.91
CA ALA A 238 24.15 7.01 -10.07
C ALA A 238 22.65 7.00 -9.70
N THR A 239 21.84 6.23 -10.43
CA THR A 239 20.40 6.14 -10.24
C THR A 239 20.05 4.96 -9.35
N PHE A 240 19.38 5.22 -8.22
CA PHE A 240 18.83 4.16 -7.39
C PHE A 240 17.64 3.47 -8.10
N GLY A 241 17.66 2.14 -8.12
CA GLY A 241 16.55 1.39 -8.69
C GLY A 241 16.90 -0.06 -9.01
N GLY A 242 15.95 -0.76 -9.58
CA GLY A 242 16.07 -2.16 -9.93
C GLY A 242 14.74 -2.77 -10.36
N SER A 243 14.76 -4.06 -10.65
CA SER A 243 13.55 -4.77 -11.06
C SER A 243 13.20 -5.89 -10.12
N PHE A 244 11.94 -6.30 -10.21
CA PHE A 244 11.48 -7.56 -9.66
C PHE A 244 10.72 -8.35 -10.73
N LEU A 245 10.78 -9.67 -10.61
CA LEU A 245 10.06 -10.62 -11.44
C LEU A 245 9.66 -11.81 -10.58
N TYR A 246 8.37 -11.99 -10.35
CA TYR A 246 7.82 -12.99 -9.44
C TYR A 246 6.87 -13.92 -10.20
N HIS A 247 7.16 -15.21 -10.16
CA HIS A 247 6.32 -16.24 -10.76
C HIS A 247 5.24 -16.64 -9.76
N TRP A 248 4.04 -16.13 -9.98
CA TRP A 248 2.90 -16.28 -9.09
C TRP A 248 2.09 -17.53 -9.45
N ASP A 249 0.77 -17.47 -9.37
CA ASP A 249 -0.13 -18.58 -9.69
C ASP A 249 -0.57 -18.57 -11.16
N GLN A 250 -1.15 -19.69 -11.62
CA GLN A 250 -1.82 -19.78 -12.92
C GLN A 250 -0.97 -19.31 -14.11
N ASN A 251 0.34 -19.63 -14.09
CA ASN A 251 1.31 -19.21 -15.10
C ASN A 251 1.39 -17.70 -15.30
N ARG A 252 1.23 -16.94 -14.21
CA ARG A 252 1.37 -15.48 -14.21
C ARG A 252 2.70 -15.03 -13.65
N ILE A 253 3.30 -14.05 -14.33
CA ILE A 253 4.50 -13.36 -13.88
C ILE A 253 4.13 -11.93 -13.54
N GLU A 254 4.42 -11.52 -12.30
CA GLU A 254 4.45 -10.12 -11.92
C GLU A 254 5.83 -9.56 -12.23
N VAL A 255 5.91 -8.51 -13.04
CA VAL A 255 7.17 -7.83 -13.34
C VAL A 255 7.04 -6.36 -13.04
N GLY A 256 8.07 -5.78 -12.43
CA GLY A 256 8.08 -4.36 -12.19
C GLY A 256 9.47 -3.77 -12.11
N PHE A 257 9.50 -2.45 -12.15
CA PHE A 257 10.70 -1.64 -12.13
C PHE A 257 10.52 -0.49 -11.15
N VAL A 258 11.55 -0.27 -10.34
CA VAL A 258 11.58 0.76 -9.31
C VAL A 258 12.71 1.73 -9.64
N VAL A 259 12.43 3.03 -9.54
CA VAL A 259 13.40 4.11 -9.71
C VAL A 259 13.20 5.12 -8.57
N GLY A 260 14.28 5.44 -7.85
CA GLY A 260 14.29 6.50 -6.83
C GLY A 260 13.96 7.85 -7.47
N LEU A 261 13.03 8.62 -6.87
CA LEU A 261 12.60 9.92 -7.38
C LEU A 261 13.62 11.04 -7.10
N ASP A 262 14.81 10.67 -6.63
CA ASP A 262 16.01 11.50 -6.50
C ASP A 262 16.93 11.43 -7.74
N TYR A 263 16.49 10.77 -8.83
CA TYR A 263 17.20 10.77 -10.10
C TYR A 263 17.40 12.20 -10.65
N THR A 264 18.53 12.44 -11.32
CA THR A 264 18.91 13.78 -11.80
C THR A 264 18.67 13.99 -13.29
N ASN A 265 18.50 12.92 -14.06
CA ASN A 265 18.28 13.02 -15.50
C ASN A 265 16.81 13.36 -15.81
N PRO A 266 16.50 14.56 -16.36
CA PRO A 266 15.12 14.97 -16.64
C PRO A 266 14.46 14.21 -17.80
N TYR A 267 15.23 13.45 -18.59
CA TYR A 267 14.71 12.61 -19.67
C TYR A 267 14.40 11.18 -19.22
N MET A 268 14.59 10.84 -17.94
CA MET A 268 14.32 9.52 -17.42
C MET A 268 12.82 9.22 -17.43
N ASP A 269 12.45 8.08 -18.02
CA ASP A 269 11.08 7.58 -18.02
C ASP A 269 11.05 6.18 -17.40
N PRO A 270 10.65 6.05 -16.12
CA PRO A 270 10.58 4.76 -15.43
C PRO A 270 9.71 3.71 -16.14
N PHE A 271 8.66 4.14 -16.86
CA PHE A 271 7.85 3.22 -17.64
C PHE A 271 8.65 2.66 -18.82
N GLN A 272 9.39 3.51 -19.55
CA GLN A 272 10.24 3.06 -20.65
C GLN A 272 11.41 2.20 -20.17
N GLU A 273 11.97 2.47 -18.99
CA GLU A 273 13.01 1.62 -18.42
C GLU A 273 12.50 0.20 -18.12
N LEU A 274 11.25 0.02 -17.67
CA LEU A 274 10.63 -1.31 -17.59
C LEU A 274 10.50 -1.96 -18.98
N GLN A 275 10.07 -1.21 -20.01
CA GLN A 275 9.97 -1.76 -21.36
C GLN A 275 11.35 -2.19 -21.89
N ARG A 276 12.37 -1.36 -21.66
CA ARG A 276 13.76 -1.61 -22.03
C ARG A 276 14.31 -2.83 -21.29
N LEU A 277 14.09 -2.96 -19.97
CA LEU A 277 14.48 -4.14 -19.18
C LEU A 277 13.99 -5.44 -19.83
N LYS A 278 12.72 -5.49 -20.24
CA LYS A 278 12.12 -6.69 -20.84
C LYS A 278 12.75 -7.08 -22.19
N THR A 279 13.50 -6.18 -22.83
CA THR A 279 14.27 -6.51 -24.05
C THR A 279 15.61 -7.19 -23.75
N HIS A 280 16.07 -7.20 -22.49
CA HIS A 280 17.34 -7.81 -22.11
C HIS A 280 17.36 -9.31 -22.47
N PRO A 281 18.44 -9.87 -23.05
CA PRO A 281 18.49 -11.27 -23.48
C PRO A 281 18.19 -12.31 -22.39
N TYR A 282 18.48 -11.98 -21.13
CA TYR A 282 18.15 -12.84 -19.98
C TYR A 282 16.68 -12.74 -19.54
N ILE A 283 16.01 -11.62 -19.81
CA ILE A 283 14.65 -11.34 -19.32
C ILE A 283 13.60 -11.62 -20.40
N ARG A 284 13.89 -11.25 -21.65
CA ARG A 284 13.00 -11.44 -22.80
C ARG A 284 12.40 -12.84 -22.91
N PRO A 285 13.15 -13.96 -22.71
CA PRO A 285 12.60 -15.30 -22.86
C PRO A 285 11.44 -15.63 -21.92
N PHE A 286 11.32 -14.95 -20.77
CA PHE A 286 10.19 -15.16 -19.84
C PHE A 286 8.84 -14.64 -20.35
N PHE A 287 8.85 -13.83 -21.42
CA PHE A 287 7.65 -13.17 -21.93
C PHE A 287 7.36 -13.49 -23.40
N GLU A 288 8.12 -14.40 -24.02
CA GLU A 288 7.91 -14.77 -25.42
C GLU A 288 6.57 -15.49 -25.59
N ASN A 289 5.73 -15.02 -26.52
CA ASN A 289 4.34 -15.48 -26.67
C ASN A 289 3.46 -15.24 -25.43
N GLY A 290 3.93 -14.43 -24.47
CA GLY A 290 3.15 -14.00 -23.32
C GLY A 290 2.16 -12.88 -23.69
N LYS A 291 1.14 -12.71 -22.84
CA LYS A 291 0.15 -11.64 -22.93
C LYS A 291 0.19 -10.80 -21.66
N ARG A 292 0.43 -9.49 -21.80
CA ARG A 292 0.22 -8.54 -20.72
C ARG A 292 -1.27 -8.44 -20.38
N LEU A 293 -1.61 -8.67 -19.11
CA LEU A 293 -2.96 -8.59 -18.58
C LEU A 293 -3.25 -7.23 -17.97
N LEU A 294 -2.34 -6.74 -17.12
CA LEU A 294 -2.53 -5.51 -16.34
C LEU A 294 -1.26 -4.65 -16.37
N TYR A 295 -1.46 -3.36 -16.12
CA TYR A 295 -0.42 -2.38 -15.84
C TYR A 295 -0.88 -1.50 -14.68
N GLY A 296 0.05 -1.10 -13.82
CA GLY A 296 -0.19 -0.13 -12.75
C GLY A 296 1.11 0.54 -12.31
N ALA A 297 0.98 1.66 -11.63
CA ALA A 297 2.10 2.37 -11.06
C ALA A 297 1.74 2.91 -9.68
N ARG A 298 2.71 2.94 -8.76
CA ARG A 298 2.53 3.53 -7.44
C ARG A 298 3.89 4.03 -6.92
N ALA A 299 3.88 5.19 -6.30
CA ALA A 299 5.02 5.62 -5.51
C ALA A 299 5.16 4.75 -4.27
N LEU A 300 6.38 4.51 -3.82
CA LEU A 300 6.71 3.90 -2.54
C LEU A 300 7.65 4.83 -1.78
N ILE A 301 7.61 4.73 -0.46
CA ILE A 301 8.53 5.43 0.43
C ILE A 301 9.86 4.67 0.53
N GLU A 302 10.96 5.38 0.70
CA GLU A 302 12.30 4.76 0.83
C GLU A 302 13.21 5.44 1.86
N GLY A 303 12.76 6.51 2.52
CA GLY A 303 13.54 7.26 3.51
C GLY A 303 13.73 6.54 4.84
N GLY A 304 12.96 5.46 5.07
CA GLY A 304 13.13 4.56 6.19
C GLY A 304 12.94 5.21 7.55
N PHE A 305 13.65 4.69 8.55
CA PHE A 305 13.51 5.07 9.96
C PHE A 305 13.76 6.56 10.21
N GLN A 306 14.71 7.15 9.48
CA GLN A 306 15.13 8.53 9.63
C GLN A 306 14.01 9.52 9.25
N ALA A 307 13.16 9.14 8.28
CA ALA A 307 12.10 9.97 7.75
C ALA A 307 10.75 9.87 8.48
N LEU A 308 10.69 9.06 9.55
CA LEU A 308 9.46 8.88 10.32
C LEU A 308 9.03 10.21 10.97
N PRO A 309 7.78 10.66 10.74
CA PRO A 309 7.23 11.82 11.44
C PRO A 309 6.84 11.42 12.87
N LYS A 310 6.42 12.41 13.66
CA LYS A 310 5.58 12.17 14.83
C LYS A 310 4.29 11.49 14.37
N LEU A 311 4.00 10.33 14.94
CA LEU A 311 2.93 9.44 14.49
C LEU A 311 1.55 9.82 15.03
N THR A 312 1.49 10.62 16.08
CA THR A 312 0.26 10.99 16.78
C THR A 312 0.03 12.49 16.77
N PHE A 313 -1.24 12.86 16.78
CA PHE A 313 -1.72 14.24 16.86
C PHE A 313 -3.01 14.26 17.69
N LYS A 314 -3.49 15.45 18.06
CA LYS A 314 -4.75 15.57 18.81
C LYS A 314 -5.89 15.07 17.93
N GLY A 315 -6.56 14.01 18.38
CA GLY A 315 -7.67 13.37 17.67
C GLY A 315 -7.27 12.29 16.66
N GLY A 316 -6.00 11.84 16.60
CA GLY A 316 -5.66 10.76 15.68
C GLY A 316 -4.19 10.35 15.54
N MET A 317 -3.93 9.51 14.53
CA MET A 317 -2.61 8.96 14.25
C MET A 317 -2.38 8.59 12.77
N LEU A 318 -1.10 8.43 12.42
CA LEU A 318 -0.61 7.99 11.11
C LEU A 318 -0.16 6.52 11.17
N ILE A 319 -0.56 5.70 10.19
CA ILE A 319 -0.17 4.27 10.12
C ILE A 319 0.33 3.88 8.72
N GLY A 320 1.00 2.73 8.63
CA GLY A 320 1.51 2.17 7.38
C GLY A 320 2.43 3.11 6.61
N ASP A 321 2.26 3.16 5.29
CA ASP A 321 3.08 3.99 4.41
C ASP A 321 2.71 5.48 4.47
N ALA A 322 1.55 5.83 5.07
CA ALA A 322 1.24 7.22 5.37
C ALA A 322 2.23 7.77 6.43
N ALA A 323 2.59 6.92 7.40
CA ALA A 323 3.63 7.22 8.38
C ALA A 323 5.06 7.03 7.83
N GLY A 324 5.37 5.90 7.19
CA GLY A 324 6.73 5.66 6.70
C GLY A 324 7.30 4.25 6.90
N PHE A 325 6.50 3.21 7.11
CA PHE A 325 6.98 1.92 7.65
C PHE A 325 7.45 0.88 6.62
N LEU A 326 7.80 1.28 5.40
CA LEU A 326 8.39 0.37 4.42
C LEU A 326 9.85 0.06 4.74
N ASN A 327 10.21 -1.23 4.70
CA ASN A 327 11.61 -1.66 4.76
C ASN A 327 12.18 -1.71 3.33
N ALA A 328 12.90 -0.67 2.93
CA ALA A 328 13.41 -0.52 1.57
C ALA A 328 14.40 -1.64 1.16
N PRO A 329 15.40 -2.02 1.99
CA PRO A 329 16.30 -3.14 1.66
C PRO A 329 15.59 -4.48 1.43
N LYS A 330 14.49 -4.76 2.16
CA LYS A 330 13.68 -5.98 1.97
C LYS A 330 12.67 -5.85 0.82
N ILE A 331 12.39 -4.63 0.37
CA ILE A 331 11.30 -4.24 -0.54
C ILE A 331 9.94 -4.70 0.01
N LYS A 332 9.73 -4.50 1.32
CA LYS A 332 8.53 -4.97 2.01
C LYS A 332 8.00 -3.94 2.99
N GLY A 333 6.75 -3.52 2.79
CA GLY A 333 6.01 -2.65 3.70
C GLY A 333 4.72 -3.26 4.25
N ASN A 334 4.12 -4.25 3.55
CA ASN A 334 2.78 -4.74 3.87
C ASN A 334 2.64 -5.26 5.31
N HIS A 335 3.57 -6.11 5.76
CA HIS A 335 3.53 -6.67 7.12
C HIS A 335 3.72 -5.60 8.20
N ASN A 336 4.62 -4.64 7.97
CA ASN A 336 4.78 -3.50 8.88
C ASN A 336 3.54 -2.63 8.89
N ALA A 337 2.93 -2.38 7.72
CA ALA A 337 1.70 -1.61 7.60
C ALA A 337 0.56 -2.27 8.39
N MET A 338 0.34 -3.57 8.23
CA MET A 338 -0.62 -4.32 9.03
C MET A 338 -0.34 -4.19 10.53
N LYS A 339 0.91 -4.41 10.95
CA LYS A 339 1.29 -4.35 12.37
C LYS A 339 1.07 -2.95 12.96
N THR A 340 1.38 -1.89 12.22
CA THR A 340 1.11 -0.52 12.68
C THR A 340 -0.39 -0.26 12.86
N GLY A 341 -1.24 -0.83 12.01
CA GLY A 341 -2.69 -0.77 12.18
C GLY A 341 -3.18 -1.48 13.44
N MET A 342 -2.63 -2.66 13.74
CA MET A 342 -2.94 -3.40 14.98
C MET A 342 -2.54 -2.64 16.24
N LEU A 343 -1.33 -2.07 16.25
CA LEU A 343 -0.84 -1.29 17.40
C LEU A 343 -1.64 0.01 17.58
N ALA A 344 -2.06 0.65 16.48
CA ALA A 344 -2.98 1.78 16.51
C ALA A 344 -4.33 1.39 17.12
N ALA A 345 -4.89 0.25 16.71
CA ALA A 345 -6.14 -0.27 17.26
C ALA A 345 -6.06 -0.51 18.77
N GLU A 346 -5.00 -1.19 19.23
CA GLU A 346 -4.75 -1.44 20.65
C GLU A 346 -4.63 -0.13 21.44
N THR A 347 -3.92 0.86 20.88
CA THR A 347 -3.76 2.19 21.50
C THR A 347 -5.08 2.94 21.60
N VAL A 348 -5.87 2.95 20.51
CA VAL A 348 -7.19 3.59 20.48
C VAL A 348 -8.13 2.94 21.48
N MET A 349 -8.20 1.60 21.53
CA MET A 349 -9.05 0.88 22.47
C MET A 349 -8.64 1.05 23.94
N ALA A 350 -7.38 1.40 24.20
CA ALA A 350 -6.91 1.70 25.55
C ALA A 350 -7.24 3.13 26.02
N ASN A 351 -7.62 4.03 25.10
CA ASN A 351 -7.82 5.46 25.37
C ASN A 351 -9.20 6.00 24.93
N LEU A 352 -10.08 5.14 24.39
CA LEU A 352 -11.49 5.44 24.18
C LEU A 352 -12.23 5.32 25.52
N GLU A 353 -12.26 6.43 26.27
CA GLU A 353 -13.18 6.65 27.39
C GLU A 353 -14.21 7.73 27.03
#